data_AF-A0A224X4G1-F1
#
_entry.id   AF-A0A224X4G1-F1
#
_cell.length_a   1.000
_cell.length_b   1.000
_cell.length_c   1.000
_cell.angle_alpha   90.00
_cell.angle_beta   90.00
_cell.angle_gamma   90.00
#
_symmetry.space_group_name_H-M   'P 1'
#
loop_
_entity.id
_entity.type
_entity.pdbx_description
1 polymer ?
#
loop_
_entity_poly.entity_id
_entity_poly.type
_entity_poly.pdbx_seq_one_letter_code
_entity_poly.pdbx_strand_id
1 'polypeptide(L)'
;MATTQTISSRATPFSNLNPNPNPIFSPKQPTSGFVKFTSRQPRLAVSCTLIRDTPPRMDAAVVDPTDPALWLRPDTFGRFGKFGGKYVPETLMHALSELEAAFHSLKEDQVFQDELAGILKDYVGRESPLYFAERLTEYYKRPNGEGPEIYLKREDLNHTGAHKINNAIGQALLAKHLGKKRIIAETGAGQHGVATATVCARFGLECIIYMGAQDMERQSLNVFRMRLLGAEVRPVHSGTATLKDATSEAIRDWVTNVETTHYILGSVAGPHPYPMMVREFHKVIGIETRKQALEKWGGKPDILVACVGGGSNAMGLFEDFVRDKDVRLIGVEAAGLGLDSGKHAATLTKGEVGVLHGAMSYLLQDEDGQIIEPHSISAGLDYPGVGPEHSFLKEMGRAEYHSVTDEEALEAFKRLSRLEGIIPALETSHAIAYLEKLCPTLPNGTKVVLNCSGRGDKDVQTAIKYLKL
;
A
#
# COMPACT_ATOMS: atom_id res chain seq x y z
N MET A 1 -39.40 -56.87 4.08
CA MET A 1 -40.68 -56.15 4.28
C MET A 1 -40.47 -54.76 3.69
N ALA A 2 -40.77 -54.58 2.40
CA ALA A 2 -42.01 -53.95 1.89
C ALA A 2 -42.08 -52.47 2.35
N THR A 3 -42.17 -51.45 1.49
CA THR A 3 -42.88 -51.40 0.21
C THR A 3 -42.42 -50.21 -0.63
N THR A 4 -42.36 -50.44 -1.94
CA THR A 4 -42.29 -49.53 -3.09
C THR A 4 -43.51 -48.62 -3.20
N GLN A 5 -43.36 -47.42 -3.77
CA GLN A 5 -44.32 -46.84 -4.72
C GLN A 5 -43.74 -45.68 -5.55
N THR A 6 -43.49 -45.98 -6.82
CA THR A 6 -43.43 -45.07 -7.98
C THR A 6 -44.84 -44.72 -8.45
N ILE A 7 -45.10 -43.45 -8.84
CA ILE A 7 -46.09 -43.11 -9.88
C ILE A 7 -45.53 -41.99 -10.78
N SER A 8 -45.70 -42.23 -12.07
CA SER A 8 -45.35 -41.45 -13.26
C SER A 8 -46.58 -40.70 -13.79
N SER A 9 -46.39 -39.56 -14.48
CA SER A 9 -47.13 -39.13 -15.71
C SER A 9 -46.91 -37.63 -15.92
N ARG A 10 -46.92 -37.02 -17.11
CA ARG A 10 -46.89 -37.39 -18.54
C ARG A 10 -46.54 -36.08 -19.26
N ALA A 11 -45.75 -36.17 -20.31
CA ALA A 11 -45.51 -35.08 -21.25
C ALA A 11 -46.57 -35.04 -22.37
N THR A 12 -46.44 -34.02 -23.23
CA THR A 12 -46.87 -33.90 -24.65
C THR A 12 -48.05 -32.91 -24.91
N PRO A 13 -48.30 -32.45 -26.16
CA PRO A 13 -47.76 -31.17 -26.67
C PRO A 13 -48.74 -30.39 -27.61
N PHE A 14 -48.62 -29.08 -27.79
CA PHE A 14 -49.25 -28.38 -28.93
C PHE A 14 -48.52 -27.05 -29.14
N SER A 15 -48.36 -26.44 -30.32
CA SER A 15 -48.27 -26.81 -31.73
C SER A 15 -48.18 -25.47 -32.48
N ASN A 16 -47.33 -25.39 -33.49
CA ASN A 16 -47.15 -24.24 -34.39
C ASN A 16 -48.46 -23.68 -34.97
N LEU A 17 -48.53 -22.35 -35.11
CA LEU A 17 -49.19 -21.68 -36.24
C LEU A 17 -48.35 -20.45 -36.63
N ASN A 18 -48.02 -20.39 -37.91
CA ASN A 18 -47.26 -19.37 -38.65
C ASN A 18 -48.25 -18.75 -39.69
N PRO A 19 -47.82 -17.93 -40.67
CA PRO A 19 -47.53 -16.49 -40.68
C PRO A 19 -48.50 -15.69 -41.60
N ASN A 20 -48.40 -14.34 -41.63
CA ASN A 20 -48.54 -13.42 -42.80
C ASN A 20 -49.01 -11.99 -42.40
N PRO A 21 -48.85 -10.96 -43.25
CA PRO A 21 -47.73 -10.64 -44.15
C PRO A 21 -47.28 -9.15 -44.05
N ASN A 22 -46.11 -8.86 -44.60
CA ASN A 22 -45.62 -7.50 -44.91
C ASN A 22 -46.55 -6.72 -45.84
N PRO A 23 -46.42 -5.37 -45.87
CA PRO A 23 -46.46 -4.65 -47.13
C PRO A 23 -45.10 -4.04 -47.48
N ILE A 24 -44.61 -4.56 -48.60
CA ILE A 24 -43.74 -4.00 -49.63
C ILE A 24 -43.72 -2.45 -49.66
N PHE A 25 -42.53 -1.86 -49.61
CA PHE A 25 -42.23 -0.59 -50.29
C PHE A 25 -40.94 -0.73 -51.08
N SER A 26 -41.05 -0.64 -52.40
CA SER A 26 -39.95 -0.59 -53.37
C SER A 26 -39.66 0.87 -53.78
N PRO A 27 -38.46 1.17 -54.31
CA PRO A 27 -37.87 2.50 -54.29
C PRO A 27 -38.30 3.35 -55.49
N LYS A 28 -38.42 4.66 -55.29
CA LYS A 28 -38.48 5.65 -56.38
C LYS A 28 -37.20 6.47 -56.39
N GLN A 29 -36.38 6.28 -57.42
CA GLN A 29 -35.43 7.29 -57.89
C GLN A 29 -36.20 8.45 -58.53
N PRO A 30 -35.68 9.67 -58.40
CA PRO A 30 -35.65 10.58 -59.54
C PRO A 30 -34.22 11.03 -59.87
N THR A 31 -34.06 11.22 -61.17
CA THR A 31 -32.86 11.56 -61.93
C THR A 31 -32.39 13.01 -61.77
N SER A 32 -31.07 13.16 -61.97
CA SER A 32 -30.33 14.30 -62.53
C SER A 32 -30.30 15.66 -61.81
N GLY A 33 -29.08 16.08 -61.45
CA GLY A 33 -28.75 17.46 -61.12
C GLY A 33 -27.32 17.64 -60.62
N PHE A 34 -26.31 17.24 -61.41
CA PHE A 34 -24.91 17.56 -61.09
C PHE A 34 -24.63 19.04 -61.36
N VAL A 35 -24.47 19.83 -60.29
CA VAL A 35 -23.85 21.16 -60.35
C VAL A 35 -22.43 21.03 -59.79
N LYS A 36 -21.43 21.18 -60.67
CA LYS A 36 -20.02 21.31 -60.28
C LYS A 36 -19.81 22.65 -59.59
N PHE A 37 -19.61 22.65 -58.28
CA PHE A 37 -18.95 23.75 -57.58
C PHE A 37 -17.49 23.38 -57.34
N THR A 38 -16.61 24.04 -58.09
CA THR A 38 -15.16 24.04 -57.85
C THR A 38 -14.84 24.95 -56.67
N SER A 39 -14.40 24.40 -55.54
CA SER A 39 -13.67 25.18 -54.54
C SER A 39 -12.24 24.66 -54.42
N ARG A 40 -11.30 25.51 -54.83
CA ARG A 40 -9.88 25.37 -54.50
C ARG A 40 -9.74 25.60 -52.99
N GLN A 41 -9.34 24.57 -52.24
CA GLN A 41 -8.76 24.76 -50.91
C GLN A 41 -7.24 24.51 -51.00
N PRO A 42 -6.39 25.39 -50.44
CA PRO A 42 -4.96 25.13 -50.37
C PRO A 42 -4.72 23.99 -49.35
N ARG A 43 -3.90 23.00 -49.75
CA ARG A 43 -3.37 21.98 -48.82
C ARG A 43 -2.44 22.67 -47.83
N LEU A 44 -2.91 22.88 -46.59
CA LEU A 44 -2.04 23.20 -45.47
C LEU A 44 -1.29 21.93 -45.07
N ALA A 45 -0.02 21.83 -45.48
CA ALA A 45 0.90 20.87 -44.90
C ALA A 45 1.26 21.34 -43.49
N VAL A 46 0.88 20.57 -42.47
CA VAL A 46 1.36 20.80 -41.10
C VAL A 46 2.80 20.28 -41.03
N SER A 47 3.76 21.20 -41.13
CA SER A 47 5.16 20.92 -40.83
C SER A 47 5.34 20.90 -39.31
N CYS A 48 5.60 19.72 -38.74
CA CYS A 48 5.99 19.60 -37.34
C CYS A 48 7.49 19.88 -37.23
N THR A 49 7.83 21.12 -36.90
CA THR A 49 9.21 21.50 -36.59
C THR A 49 9.40 21.30 -35.09
N LEU A 50 10.24 20.33 -34.69
CA LEU A 50 10.65 20.16 -33.30
C LEU A 50 11.50 21.36 -32.89
N ILE A 51 10.89 22.31 -32.19
CA ILE A 51 11.61 23.36 -31.48
C ILE A 51 12.25 22.71 -30.25
N ARG A 52 13.58 22.67 -30.21
CA ARG A 52 14.36 22.32 -29.02
C ARG A 52 14.37 23.51 -28.06
N ASP A 53 13.21 23.88 -27.53
CA ASP A 53 13.15 24.77 -26.39
C ASP A 53 13.03 23.91 -25.14
N THR A 54 14.02 24.05 -24.25
CA THR A 54 13.96 23.51 -22.90
C THR A 54 12.65 23.99 -22.26
N PRO A 55 11.79 23.11 -21.73
CA PRO A 55 10.57 23.55 -21.08
C PRO A 55 10.95 24.55 -19.97
N PRO A 56 10.18 25.63 -19.76
CA PRO A 56 10.43 26.52 -18.64
C PRO A 56 10.46 25.68 -17.37
N ARG A 57 11.51 25.85 -16.55
CA ARG A 57 11.53 25.29 -15.21
C ARG A 57 10.24 25.73 -14.54
N MET A 58 9.34 24.79 -14.28
CA MET A 58 8.31 24.98 -13.28
C MET A 58 9.07 25.10 -11.97
N ASP A 59 9.39 26.32 -11.57
CA ASP A 59 9.87 26.58 -10.22
C ASP A 59 8.87 25.91 -9.28
N ALA A 60 9.40 25.09 -8.37
CA ALA A 60 8.59 24.43 -7.36
C ALA A 60 7.78 25.53 -6.66
N ALA A 61 6.46 25.50 -6.84
CA ALA A 61 5.58 26.44 -6.16
C ALA A 61 5.96 26.38 -4.68
N VAL A 62 6.39 27.52 -4.11
CA VAL A 62 6.71 27.62 -2.69
C VAL A 62 5.41 27.35 -1.97
N VAL A 63 5.29 26.13 -1.46
CA VAL A 63 4.12 25.64 -0.77
C VAL A 63 4.03 26.41 0.54
N ASP A 64 3.03 27.29 0.69
CA ASP A 64 2.81 28.00 1.95
C ASP A 64 2.32 27.00 3.03
N PRO A 65 3.12 26.72 4.07
CA PRO A 65 2.77 25.76 5.11
C PRO A 65 1.68 26.28 6.08
N THR A 66 1.11 27.45 5.80
CA THR A 66 -0.02 28.05 6.53
C THR A 66 -1.35 27.98 5.78
N ASP A 67 -1.37 27.55 4.52
CA ASP A 67 -2.60 27.38 3.75
C ASP A 67 -3.45 26.20 4.32
N PRO A 68 -4.69 26.45 4.78
CA PRO A 68 -5.59 25.38 5.22
C PRO A 68 -5.88 24.35 4.11
N ALA A 69 -5.85 24.75 2.84
CA ALA A 69 -6.04 23.88 1.69
C ALA A 69 -4.91 22.84 1.53
N LEU A 70 -3.73 23.11 2.10
CA LEU A 70 -2.60 22.19 2.10
C LEU A 70 -2.89 20.87 2.83
N TRP A 71 -3.80 20.91 3.80
CA TRP A 71 -4.16 19.77 4.62
C TRP A 71 -5.37 19.00 4.09
N LEU A 72 -6.01 19.48 3.01
CA LEU A 72 -6.96 18.71 2.20
C LEU A 72 -6.16 17.80 1.27
N ARG A 73 -5.88 16.58 1.75
CA ARG A 73 -4.96 15.63 1.12
C ARG A 73 -5.66 14.29 0.86
N PRO A 74 -5.80 13.87 -0.40
CA PRO A 74 -5.38 14.53 -1.65
C PRO A 74 -6.35 15.60 -2.18
N ASP A 75 -5.97 16.28 -3.27
CA ASP A 75 -6.86 17.12 -4.08
C ASP A 75 -7.90 16.29 -4.87
N THR A 76 -8.77 16.97 -5.64
CA THR A 76 -9.83 16.32 -6.44
C THR A 76 -9.31 15.43 -7.57
N PHE A 77 -8.03 15.54 -7.94
CA PHE A 77 -7.37 14.66 -8.90
C PHE A 77 -6.66 13.49 -8.22
N GLY A 78 -6.77 13.37 -6.90
CA GLY A 78 -6.09 12.34 -6.12
C GLY A 78 -4.60 12.63 -5.94
N ARG A 79 -4.19 13.90 -5.98
CA ARG A 79 -2.80 14.32 -5.84
C ARG A 79 -2.49 14.96 -4.49
N PHE A 80 -1.29 14.69 -3.99
CA PHE A 80 -0.66 15.31 -2.84
C PHE A 80 0.41 16.28 -3.37
N GLY A 81 0.04 17.55 -3.57
CA GLY A 81 0.84 18.45 -4.40
C GLY A 81 0.94 17.89 -5.82
N LYS A 82 2.15 17.59 -6.30
CA LYS A 82 2.35 16.98 -7.63
C LYS A 82 2.28 15.44 -7.64
N PHE A 83 2.35 14.80 -6.49
CA PHE A 83 2.41 13.33 -6.37
C PHE A 83 1.03 12.69 -6.33
N GLY A 84 0.89 11.41 -6.66
CA GLY A 84 -0.37 10.69 -6.64
C GLY A 84 -1.01 10.61 -8.02
N GLY A 85 -2.32 10.85 -8.11
CA GLY A 85 -3.08 10.79 -9.36
C GLY A 85 -3.53 9.37 -9.75
N LYS A 86 -4.06 9.25 -10.98
CA LYS A 86 -4.58 8.02 -11.57
C LYS A 86 -3.88 7.74 -12.90
N TYR A 87 -2.67 7.19 -12.85
CA TYR A 87 -1.87 6.86 -14.04
C TYR A 87 -2.10 5.42 -14.48
N VAL A 88 -3.34 5.10 -14.83
CA VAL A 88 -3.79 3.75 -15.19
C VAL A 88 -4.43 3.72 -16.58
N PRO A 89 -4.56 2.54 -17.21
CA PRO A 89 -5.38 2.41 -18.42
C PRO A 89 -6.82 2.84 -18.17
N GLU A 90 -7.46 3.43 -19.19
CA GLU A 90 -8.85 3.91 -19.14
C GLU A 90 -9.84 2.86 -18.63
N THR A 91 -9.57 1.58 -18.93
CA THR A 91 -10.38 0.44 -18.48
C THR A 91 -10.51 0.32 -16.96
N LEU A 92 -9.59 0.90 -16.18
CA LEU A 92 -9.65 0.92 -14.71
C LEU A 92 -10.31 2.17 -14.13
N MET A 93 -10.54 3.21 -14.94
CA MET A 93 -11.03 4.51 -14.43
C MET A 93 -12.41 4.37 -13.80
N HIS A 94 -13.32 3.60 -14.40
CA HIS A 94 -14.65 3.37 -13.83
C HIS A 94 -14.58 2.69 -12.46
N ALA A 95 -13.75 1.65 -12.32
CA ALA A 95 -13.62 0.91 -11.07
C ALA A 95 -12.95 1.73 -9.95
N LEU A 96 -11.98 2.58 -10.31
CA LEU A 96 -11.39 3.52 -9.36
C LEU A 96 -12.41 4.58 -8.92
N SER A 97 -13.26 5.07 -9.83
CA SER A 97 -14.34 6.01 -9.49
C SER A 97 -15.43 5.37 -8.63
N GLU A 98 -15.83 4.13 -8.91
CA GLU A 98 -16.75 3.35 -8.07
C GLU A 98 -16.18 3.15 -6.65
N LEU A 99 -14.90 2.75 -6.57
CA LEU A 99 -14.20 2.57 -5.30
C LEU A 99 -14.08 3.87 -4.51
N GLU A 100 -13.73 4.97 -5.18
CA GLU A 100 -13.61 6.30 -4.57
C GLU A 100 -14.94 6.77 -4.00
N ALA A 101 -16.02 6.66 -4.78
CA ALA A 101 -17.36 7.06 -4.36
C ALA A 101 -17.83 6.23 -3.14
N ALA A 102 -17.63 4.91 -3.18
CA ALA A 102 -17.99 4.02 -2.08
C ALA A 102 -17.14 4.28 -0.82
N PHE A 103 -15.85 4.55 -0.98
CA PHE A 103 -15.00 4.91 0.16
C PHE A 103 -15.45 6.23 0.79
N HIS A 104 -15.74 7.25 0.00
CA HIS A 104 -16.23 8.53 0.53
C HIS A 104 -17.57 8.41 1.24
N SER A 105 -18.51 7.59 0.73
CA SER A 105 -19.79 7.38 1.41
C SER A 105 -19.66 6.62 2.72
N LEU A 106 -18.70 5.68 2.83
CA LEU A 106 -18.56 4.80 3.99
C LEU A 106 -17.58 5.32 5.06
N LYS A 107 -16.66 6.21 4.70
CA LYS A 107 -15.66 6.74 5.63
C LYS A 107 -16.29 7.44 6.84
N GLU A 108 -17.45 8.08 6.67
CA GLU A 108 -18.18 8.77 7.76
C GLU A 108 -19.48 8.06 8.15
N ASP A 109 -19.78 6.91 7.53
CA ASP A 109 -20.98 6.13 7.85
C ASP A 109 -20.82 5.41 9.20
N GLN A 110 -21.71 5.72 10.16
CA GLN A 110 -21.60 5.20 11.51
C GLN A 110 -21.71 3.67 11.57
N VAL A 111 -22.55 3.06 10.72
CA VAL A 111 -22.73 1.61 10.71
C VAL A 111 -21.45 0.91 10.25
N PHE A 112 -20.83 1.41 9.19
CA PHE A 112 -19.53 0.92 8.72
C PHE A 112 -18.43 1.13 9.76
N GLN A 113 -18.36 2.30 10.39
CA GLN A 113 -17.36 2.57 11.43
C GLN A 113 -17.54 1.67 12.65
N ASP A 114 -18.77 1.41 13.08
CA ASP A 114 -19.07 0.51 14.20
C ASP A 114 -18.72 -0.94 13.86
N GLU A 115 -19.02 -1.42 12.64
CA GLU A 115 -18.62 -2.76 12.18
C GLU A 115 -17.09 -2.88 12.13
N LEU A 116 -16.40 -1.91 11.52
CA LEU A 116 -14.94 -1.88 11.44
C LEU A 116 -14.31 -1.85 12.85
N ALA A 117 -14.77 -0.97 13.73
CA ALA A 117 -14.26 -0.85 15.10
C ALA A 117 -14.49 -2.14 15.90
N GLY A 118 -15.66 -2.77 15.78
CA GLY A 118 -15.96 -4.06 16.40
C GLY A 118 -15.00 -5.16 15.96
N ILE A 119 -14.72 -5.26 14.65
CA ILE A 119 -13.79 -6.26 14.12
C ILE A 119 -12.34 -5.95 14.55
N LEU A 120 -11.91 -4.70 14.49
CA LEU A 120 -10.58 -4.30 14.94
C LEU A 120 -10.36 -4.63 16.42
N LYS A 121 -11.38 -4.42 17.25
CA LYS A 121 -11.32 -4.76 18.67
C LYS A 121 -11.29 -6.27 18.90
N ASP A 122 -12.34 -6.98 18.47
CA ASP A 122 -12.58 -8.36 18.91
C ASP A 122 -11.85 -9.42 18.06
N TYR A 123 -11.55 -9.12 16.80
CA TYR A 123 -10.88 -10.04 15.88
C TYR A 123 -9.39 -9.73 15.70
N VAL A 124 -9.00 -8.45 15.64
CA VAL A 124 -7.59 -8.07 15.52
C VAL A 124 -6.90 -7.97 16.88
N GLY A 125 -7.62 -7.56 17.92
CA GLY A 125 -7.09 -7.36 19.27
C GLY A 125 -6.63 -5.93 19.54
N ARG A 126 -7.23 -4.93 18.88
CA ARG A 126 -6.93 -3.51 19.12
C ARG A 126 -7.58 -3.02 20.42
N GLU A 127 -7.03 -2.01 21.10
CA GLU A 127 -5.84 -1.21 20.75
C GLU A 127 -4.53 -1.97 20.96
N SER A 128 -3.55 -1.77 20.06
CA SER A 128 -2.22 -2.33 20.29
C SER A 128 -1.48 -1.54 21.39
N PRO A 129 -0.68 -2.16 22.27
CA PRO A 129 0.00 -1.44 23.34
C PRO A 129 1.03 -0.41 22.85
N LEU A 130 1.19 0.69 23.59
CA LEU A 130 2.37 1.56 23.56
C LEU A 130 3.31 1.15 24.70
N TYR A 131 4.32 0.34 24.36
CA TYR A 131 5.20 -0.32 25.31
C TYR A 131 6.44 0.54 25.60
N PHE A 132 6.76 0.79 26.88
CA PHE A 132 8.03 1.44 27.25
C PHE A 132 9.14 0.39 27.21
N ALA A 133 10.10 0.56 26.30
CA ALA A 133 11.22 -0.36 26.12
C ALA A 133 12.34 0.02 27.09
N GLU A 134 12.23 -0.44 28.34
CA GLU A 134 13.10 -0.07 29.45
C GLU A 134 14.58 -0.37 29.17
N ARG A 135 14.89 -1.58 28.68
CA ARG A 135 16.27 -2.02 28.49
C ARG A 135 16.89 -1.42 27.23
N LEU A 136 16.09 -1.17 26.21
CA LEU A 136 16.50 -0.43 25.02
C LEU A 136 16.71 1.05 25.34
N THR A 137 15.85 1.64 26.17
CA THR A 137 16.01 3.01 26.68
C THR A 137 17.33 3.13 27.45
N GLU A 138 17.58 2.20 28.39
CA GLU A 138 18.83 2.18 29.15
C GLU A 138 20.06 2.01 28.25
N TYR A 139 19.97 1.17 27.22
CA TYR A 139 21.04 0.98 26.25
C TYR A 139 21.45 2.27 25.52
N TYR A 140 20.50 3.17 25.22
CA TYR A 140 20.76 4.43 24.53
C TYR A 140 21.02 5.62 25.46
N LYS A 141 20.99 5.44 26.79
CA LYS A 141 21.45 6.47 27.71
C LYS A 141 22.95 6.67 27.58
N ARG A 142 23.37 7.92 27.67
CA ARG A 142 24.77 8.32 27.78
C ARG A 142 25.32 7.90 29.15
N PRO A 143 26.65 7.86 29.33
CA PRO A 143 27.28 7.49 30.61
C PRO A 143 26.85 8.36 31.81
N ASN A 144 26.36 9.58 31.57
CA ASN A 144 25.82 10.47 32.61
C ASN A 144 24.37 10.13 33.02
N GLY A 145 23.78 9.04 32.50
CA GLY A 145 22.42 8.60 32.79
C GLY A 145 21.33 9.33 32.00
N GLU A 146 21.72 10.26 31.11
CA GLU A 146 20.78 11.02 30.29
C GLU A 146 20.56 10.37 28.93
N GLY A 147 19.33 10.43 28.42
CA GLY A 147 19.02 9.94 27.09
C GLY A 147 17.54 10.07 26.76
N PRO A 148 17.15 9.71 25.52
CA PRO A 148 15.75 9.63 25.15
C PRO A 148 15.08 8.45 25.84
N GLU A 149 13.75 8.52 25.94
CA GLU A 149 12.90 7.40 26.33
C GLU A 149 12.24 6.78 25.11
N ILE A 150 12.33 5.46 24.99
CA ILE A 150 11.92 4.74 23.78
C ILE A 150 10.66 3.93 24.06
N TYR A 151 9.65 4.17 23.22
CA TYR A 151 8.38 3.48 23.24
C TYR A 151 8.15 2.75 21.91
N LEU A 152 7.60 1.54 22.00
CA LEU A 152 7.26 0.73 20.83
C LEU A 152 5.73 0.69 20.69
N LYS A 153 5.21 1.15 19.55
CA LYS A 153 3.81 0.92 19.16
C LYS A 153 3.69 -0.50 18.61
N ARG A 154 3.04 -1.40 19.36
CA ARG A 154 3.13 -2.87 19.22
C ARG A 154 2.21 -3.47 18.15
N GLU A 155 2.30 -3.01 16.91
CA GLU A 155 1.53 -3.58 15.78
C GLU A 155 1.94 -5.04 15.45
N ASP A 156 3.06 -5.51 15.96
CA ASP A 156 3.50 -6.91 15.93
C ASP A 156 2.57 -7.88 16.68
N LEU A 157 1.77 -7.36 17.62
CA LEU A 157 0.80 -8.13 18.40
C LEU A 157 -0.57 -8.26 17.74
N ASN A 158 -0.82 -7.54 16.64
CA ASN A 158 -2.08 -7.66 15.92
C ASN A 158 -2.27 -9.11 15.44
N HIS A 159 -3.53 -9.54 15.31
CA HIS A 159 -3.84 -10.76 14.57
C HIS A 159 -3.14 -10.76 13.20
N THR A 160 -2.69 -11.94 12.76
CA THR A 160 -1.75 -12.17 11.63
C THR A 160 -0.29 -11.76 11.86
N GLY A 161 -0.02 -10.81 12.77
CA GLY A 161 1.32 -10.44 13.23
C GLY A 161 1.92 -9.15 12.67
N ALA A 162 1.09 -8.28 12.06
CA ALA A 162 1.55 -7.00 11.53
C ALA A 162 0.40 -5.99 11.39
N HIS A 163 0.76 -4.73 11.16
CA HIS A 163 -0.17 -3.62 10.86
C HIS A 163 -1.09 -3.88 9.66
N LYS A 164 -0.68 -4.74 8.70
CA LYS A 164 -1.35 -4.98 7.40
C LYS A 164 -2.82 -5.40 7.53
N ILE A 165 -3.19 -6.06 8.62
CA ILE A 165 -4.56 -6.53 8.86
C ILE A 165 -5.58 -5.38 8.96
N ASN A 166 -5.15 -4.19 9.43
CA ASN A 166 -6.02 -3.01 9.55
C ASN A 166 -6.60 -2.63 8.18
N ASN A 167 -5.72 -2.53 7.18
CA ASN A 167 -6.08 -2.22 5.79
C ASN A 167 -6.88 -3.35 5.14
N ALA A 168 -6.47 -4.60 5.32
CA ALA A 168 -7.14 -5.74 4.72
C ALA A 168 -8.62 -5.85 5.15
N ILE A 169 -8.92 -5.59 6.43
CA ILE A 169 -10.31 -5.57 6.93
C ILE A 169 -11.10 -4.44 6.29
N GLY A 170 -10.57 -3.21 6.31
CA GLY A 170 -11.24 -2.05 5.74
C GLY A 170 -11.61 -2.25 4.27
N GLN A 171 -10.65 -2.70 3.45
CA GLN A 171 -10.89 -2.98 2.03
C GLN A 171 -11.81 -4.19 1.80
N ALA A 172 -11.74 -5.25 2.62
CA ALA A 172 -12.66 -6.37 2.49
C ALA A 172 -14.11 -5.98 2.81
N LEU A 173 -14.33 -5.09 3.79
CA LEU A 173 -15.66 -4.52 4.07
C LEU A 173 -16.15 -3.66 2.91
N LEU A 174 -15.28 -2.83 2.32
CA LEU A 174 -15.61 -2.09 1.09
C LEU A 174 -15.99 -3.02 -0.06
N ALA A 175 -15.22 -4.10 -0.28
CA ALA A 175 -15.50 -5.08 -1.32
C ALA A 175 -16.88 -5.73 -1.13
N LYS A 176 -17.24 -6.10 0.11
CA LYS A 176 -18.57 -6.60 0.45
C LYS A 176 -19.66 -5.59 0.13
N HIS A 177 -19.46 -4.32 0.48
CA HIS A 177 -20.43 -3.26 0.19
C HIS A 177 -20.63 -3.07 -1.32
N LEU A 178 -19.55 -3.16 -2.09
CA LEU A 178 -19.56 -3.12 -3.55
C LEU A 178 -20.06 -4.42 -4.20
N GLY A 179 -20.45 -5.43 -3.42
CA GLY A 179 -20.93 -6.72 -3.92
C GLY A 179 -19.86 -7.58 -4.61
N LYS A 180 -18.57 -7.24 -4.46
CA LYS A 180 -17.46 -7.98 -5.07
C LYS A 180 -17.19 -9.24 -4.24
N LYS A 181 -17.19 -10.40 -4.91
CA LYS A 181 -17.02 -11.72 -4.26
C LYS A 181 -15.62 -12.30 -4.42
N ARG A 182 -14.86 -11.74 -5.37
CA ARG A 182 -13.50 -12.16 -5.71
C ARG A 182 -12.51 -11.08 -5.30
N ILE A 183 -11.49 -11.49 -4.55
CA ILE A 183 -10.42 -10.64 -4.07
C ILE A 183 -9.10 -11.08 -4.71
N ILE A 184 -8.36 -10.10 -5.20
CA ILE A 184 -6.97 -10.28 -5.59
C ILE A 184 -6.06 -9.39 -4.72
N ALA A 185 -4.83 -9.82 -4.51
CA ALA A 185 -3.78 -9.00 -3.91
C ALA A 185 -2.39 -9.45 -4.36
N GLU A 186 -1.40 -8.57 -4.25
CA GLU A 186 0.02 -8.88 -4.40
C GLU A 186 0.66 -9.18 -3.04
N THR A 187 1.82 -9.83 -3.00
CA THR A 187 2.64 -9.89 -1.77
C THR A 187 4.11 -10.17 -2.08
N GLY A 188 5.01 -9.59 -1.28
CA GLY A 188 6.45 -9.87 -1.28
C GLY A 188 6.82 -10.72 -0.06
N ALA A 189 6.99 -10.08 1.11
CA ALA A 189 7.24 -10.78 2.38
C ALA A 189 6.14 -11.78 2.83
N GLY A 190 4.99 -11.84 2.15
CA GLY A 190 3.88 -12.74 2.49
C GLY A 190 2.88 -12.17 3.50
N GLN A 191 3.24 -11.15 4.29
CA GLN A 191 2.34 -10.62 5.35
C GLN A 191 1.06 -9.99 4.80
N HIS A 192 1.12 -9.23 3.70
CA HIS A 192 -0.08 -8.67 3.06
C HIS A 192 -0.98 -9.77 2.50
N GLY A 193 -0.39 -10.76 1.83
CA GLY A 193 -1.12 -11.92 1.33
C GLY A 193 -1.77 -12.74 2.45
N VAL A 194 -1.10 -12.96 3.58
CA VAL A 194 -1.67 -13.64 4.76
C VAL A 194 -2.81 -12.82 5.37
N ALA A 195 -2.65 -11.50 5.51
CA ALA A 195 -3.73 -10.63 6.00
C ALA A 195 -4.96 -10.69 5.08
N THR A 196 -4.74 -10.60 3.76
CA THR A 196 -5.79 -10.67 2.74
C THR A 196 -6.50 -12.02 2.74
N ALA A 197 -5.74 -13.13 2.77
CA ALA A 197 -6.30 -14.47 2.86
C ALA A 197 -7.11 -14.67 4.15
N THR A 198 -6.64 -14.11 5.27
CA THR A 198 -7.33 -14.19 6.57
C THR A 198 -8.69 -13.51 6.53
N VAL A 199 -8.77 -12.29 6.00
CA VAL A 199 -10.04 -11.56 5.92
C VAL A 199 -10.97 -12.17 4.89
N CYS A 200 -10.45 -12.69 3.77
CA CYS A 200 -11.27 -13.38 2.78
C CYS A 200 -11.89 -14.66 3.35
N ALA A 201 -11.10 -15.47 4.06
CA ALA A 201 -11.59 -16.65 4.75
C ALA A 201 -12.69 -16.30 5.77
N ARG A 202 -12.48 -15.23 6.54
CA ARG A 202 -13.46 -14.74 7.52
C ARG A 202 -14.79 -14.30 6.87
N PHE A 203 -14.73 -13.63 5.72
CA PHE A 203 -15.90 -13.07 5.06
C PHE A 203 -16.50 -13.96 3.97
N GLY A 204 -15.92 -15.14 3.72
CA GLY A 204 -16.38 -16.05 2.67
C GLY A 204 -16.15 -15.51 1.26
N LEU A 205 -15.04 -14.80 1.04
CA LEU A 205 -14.64 -14.24 -0.26
C LEU A 205 -13.64 -15.17 -0.94
N GLU A 206 -13.71 -15.29 -2.26
CA GLU A 206 -12.67 -15.94 -3.07
C GLU A 206 -11.39 -15.08 -3.01
N CYS A 207 -10.24 -15.71 -2.82
CA CYS A 207 -8.97 -15.01 -2.61
C CYS A 207 -7.87 -15.59 -3.48
N ILE A 208 -7.27 -14.72 -4.32
CA ILE A 208 -6.12 -15.06 -5.16
C ILE A 208 -4.99 -14.10 -4.83
N ILE A 209 -3.85 -14.65 -4.43
CA ILE A 209 -2.66 -13.89 -4.09
C ILE A 209 -1.59 -14.11 -5.16
N TYR A 210 -1.13 -13.02 -5.76
CA TYR A 210 0.02 -13.00 -6.65
C TYR A 210 1.30 -12.79 -5.83
N MET A 211 2.29 -13.64 -6.05
CA MET A 211 3.56 -13.58 -5.32
C MET A 211 4.72 -13.92 -6.24
N GLY A 212 5.79 -13.14 -6.20
CA GLY A 212 6.99 -13.41 -6.97
C GLY A 212 7.57 -14.79 -6.65
N ALA A 213 7.98 -15.56 -7.66
CA ALA A 213 8.47 -16.92 -7.44
C ALA A 213 9.71 -16.96 -6.51
N GLN A 214 10.59 -15.95 -6.55
CA GLN A 214 11.72 -15.86 -5.62
C GLN A 214 11.25 -15.59 -4.18
N ASP A 215 10.25 -14.72 -4.02
CA ASP A 215 9.66 -14.42 -2.72
C ASP A 215 8.94 -15.64 -2.14
N MET A 216 8.25 -16.44 -2.98
CA MET A 216 7.60 -17.68 -2.55
C MET A 216 8.58 -18.68 -1.95
N GLU A 217 9.77 -18.81 -2.53
CA GLU A 217 10.84 -19.68 -2.01
C GLU A 217 11.35 -19.16 -0.66
N ARG A 218 11.67 -17.87 -0.59
CA ARG A 218 12.17 -17.21 0.63
C ARG A 218 11.15 -17.23 1.77
N GLN A 219 9.86 -17.18 1.45
CA GLN A 219 8.75 -17.00 2.40
C GLN A 219 7.77 -18.18 2.39
N SER A 220 8.29 -19.40 2.25
CA SER A 220 7.51 -20.64 2.17
C SER A 220 6.48 -20.81 3.31
N LEU A 221 6.82 -20.36 4.53
CA LEU A 221 5.91 -20.37 5.68
C LEU A 221 4.65 -19.54 5.42
N ASN A 222 4.77 -18.35 4.86
CA ASN A 222 3.62 -17.50 4.56
C ASN A 222 2.83 -18.02 3.36
N VAL A 223 3.49 -18.61 2.36
CA VAL A 223 2.79 -19.32 1.26
C VAL A 223 1.89 -20.43 1.80
N PHE A 224 2.42 -21.24 2.72
CA PHE A 224 1.64 -22.30 3.36
C PHE A 224 0.47 -21.74 4.16
N ARG A 225 0.68 -20.68 4.96
CA ARG A 225 -0.38 -20.01 5.73
C ARG A 225 -1.51 -19.49 4.84
N MET A 226 -1.19 -18.88 3.70
CA MET A 226 -2.21 -18.39 2.75
C MET A 226 -3.05 -19.54 2.19
N ARG A 227 -2.42 -20.64 1.79
CA ARG A 227 -3.12 -21.84 1.28
C ARG A 227 -3.98 -22.50 2.36
N LEU A 228 -3.49 -22.55 3.60
CA LEU A 228 -4.25 -23.07 4.75
C LEU A 228 -5.53 -22.25 5.00
N LEU A 229 -5.48 -20.94 4.73
CA LEU A 229 -6.64 -20.04 4.79
C LEU A 229 -7.56 -20.15 3.57
N GLY A 230 -7.27 -21.04 2.62
CA GLY A 230 -8.09 -21.27 1.43
C GLY A 230 -7.82 -20.33 0.26
N ALA A 231 -6.77 -19.49 0.33
CA ALA A 231 -6.38 -18.65 -0.80
C ALA A 231 -5.61 -19.44 -1.87
N GLU A 232 -5.86 -19.13 -3.14
CA GLU A 232 -5.01 -19.54 -4.24
C GLU A 232 -3.75 -18.67 -4.25
N VAL A 233 -2.56 -19.26 -4.28
CA VAL A 233 -1.29 -18.50 -4.35
C VAL A 233 -0.64 -18.76 -5.70
N ARG A 234 -0.65 -17.75 -6.57
CA ARG A 234 -0.14 -17.79 -7.94
C ARG A 234 1.29 -17.27 -8.02
N PRO A 235 2.26 -18.10 -8.47
CA PRO A 235 3.63 -17.66 -8.68
C PRO A 235 3.72 -16.71 -9.89
N VAL A 236 4.52 -15.66 -9.74
CA VAL A 236 4.88 -14.75 -10.83
C VAL A 236 6.33 -14.96 -11.19
N HIS A 237 6.57 -15.37 -12.44
CA HIS A 237 7.90 -15.66 -12.99
C HIS A 237 8.44 -14.57 -13.93
N SER A 238 7.61 -13.59 -14.28
CA SER A 238 8.00 -12.46 -15.12
C SER A 238 9.00 -11.55 -14.40
N GLY A 239 9.84 -10.87 -15.19
CA GLY A 239 10.83 -9.93 -14.66
C GLY A 239 11.79 -10.59 -13.67
N THR A 240 11.87 -10.01 -12.48
CA THR A 240 12.72 -10.48 -11.37
C THR A 240 12.03 -11.55 -10.52
N ALA A 241 10.74 -11.79 -10.75
CA ALA A 241 9.91 -12.65 -9.92
C ALA A 241 9.89 -12.20 -8.45
N THR A 242 9.70 -10.90 -8.22
CA THR A 242 9.58 -10.25 -6.89
C THR A 242 8.27 -9.44 -6.75
N LEU A 243 8.11 -8.69 -5.66
CA LEU A 243 6.93 -7.85 -5.36
C LEU A 243 6.51 -6.91 -6.50
N LYS A 244 7.45 -6.27 -7.20
CA LYS A 244 7.14 -5.39 -8.34
C LYS A 244 6.37 -6.15 -9.43
N ASP A 245 6.85 -7.33 -9.78
CA ASP A 245 6.26 -8.17 -10.83
C ASP A 245 4.91 -8.72 -10.37
N ALA A 246 4.80 -9.14 -9.10
CA ALA A 246 3.53 -9.56 -8.51
C ALA A 246 2.45 -8.45 -8.53
N THR A 247 2.85 -7.20 -8.26
CA THR A 247 1.96 -6.03 -8.36
C THR A 247 1.48 -5.84 -9.80
N SER A 248 2.38 -5.96 -10.76
CA SER A 248 2.05 -5.83 -12.18
C SER A 248 1.04 -6.89 -12.63
N GLU A 249 1.23 -8.15 -12.23
CA GLU A 249 0.29 -9.23 -12.55
C GLU A 249 -1.06 -9.08 -11.85
N ALA A 250 -1.09 -8.62 -10.60
CA ALA A 250 -2.34 -8.32 -9.90
C ALA A 250 -3.13 -7.21 -10.64
N ILE A 251 -2.47 -6.15 -11.10
CA ILE A 251 -3.11 -5.10 -11.89
C ILE A 251 -3.63 -5.65 -13.23
N ARG A 252 -2.88 -6.53 -13.93
CA ARG A 252 -3.34 -7.16 -15.18
C ARG A 252 -4.59 -8.03 -14.96
N ASP A 253 -4.62 -8.82 -13.89
CA ASP A 253 -5.81 -9.58 -13.49
C ASP A 253 -6.97 -8.62 -13.24
N TRP A 254 -6.73 -7.55 -12.50
CA TRP A 254 -7.77 -6.59 -12.17
C TRP A 254 -8.40 -5.96 -13.41
N VAL A 255 -7.58 -5.53 -14.37
CA VAL A 255 -8.04 -4.98 -15.65
C VAL A 255 -8.97 -5.96 -16.37
N THR A 256 -8.67 -7.26 -16.29
CA THR A 256 -9.43 -8.31 -16.99
C THR A 256 -10.74 -8.66 -16.26
N ASN A 257 -10.77 -8.56 -14.93
CA ASN A 257 -11.88 -9.05 -14.08
C ASN A 257 -12.54 -7.93 -13.26
N VAL A 258 -12.47 -6.69 -13.73
CA VAL A 258 -12.75 -5.48 -12.96
C VAL A 258 -14.18 -5.40 -12.40
N GLU A 259 -15.16 -5.97 -13.13
CA GLU A 259 -16.57 -5.94 -12.74
C GLU A 259 -16.85 -6.78 -11.47
N THR A 260 -16.16 -7.91 -11.33
CA THR A 260 -16.45 -8.91 -10.28
C THR A 260 -15.41 -8.93 -9.15
N THR A 261 -14.26 -8.29 -9.38
CA THR A 261 -13.07 -8.39 -8.54
C THR A 261 -12.75 -7.08 -7.84
N HIS A 262 -12.47 -7.16 -6.54
CA HIS A 262 -11.83 -6.09 -5.80
C HIS A 262 -10.34 -6.39 -5.61
N TYR A 263 -9.49 -5.40 -5.91
CA TYR A 263 -8.05 -5.49 -5.68
C TYR A 263 -7.70 -4.86 -4.33
N ILE A 264 -7.26 -5.68 -3.35
CA ILE A 264 -6.76 -5.18 -2.07
C ILE A 264 -5.27 -4.84 -2.22
N LEU A 265 -4.98 -3.56 -2.44
CA LEU A 265 -3.62 -3.04 -2.53
C LEU A 265 -2.99 -2.93 -1.14
N GLY A 266 -1.74 -3.41 -0.99
CA GLY A 266 -1.12 -3.65 0.32
C GLY A 266 -0.42 -2.48 0.99
N SER A 267 -0.38 -1.29 0.39
CA SER A 267 0.30 -0.14 0.97
C SER A 267 -0.28 1.19 0.48
N VAL A 268 0.24 2.32 0.97
CA VAL A 268 -0.19 3.68 0.57
C VAL A 268 0.36 4.08 -0.80
N ALA A 269 0.47 3.13 -1.72
CA ALA A 269 0.91 3.29 -3.10
C ALA A 269 -0.27 3.04 -4.05
N GLY A 270 0.01 3.06 -5.36
CA GLY A 270 -1.03 2.84 -6.37
C GLY A 270 -1.82 4.10 -6.72
N PRO A 271 -2.75 3.99 -7.70
CA PRO A 271 -3.57 5.11 -8.13
C PRO A 271 -4.54 5.55 -7.03
N HIS A 272 -4.96 6.80 -7.06
CA HIS A 272 -6.10 7.24 -6.24
C HIS A 272 -7.35 6.39 -6.53
N PRO A 273 -8.10 5.92 -5.51
CA PRO A 273 -8.10 6.36 -4.11
C PRO A 273 -7.19 5.58 -3.14
N TYR A 274 -6.39 4.61 -3.61
CA TYR A 274 -5.67 3.69 -2.74
C TYR A 274 -4.75 4.37 -1.70
N PRO A 275 -3.88 5.34 -2.04
CA PRO A 275 -3.04 5.98 -1.03
C PRO A 275 -3.81 6.61 0.13
N MET A 276 -4.88 7.35 -0.19
CA MET A 276 -5.76 7.99 0.80
C MET A 276 -6.51 6.95 1.64
N MET A 277 -7.11 5.95 0.97
CA MET A 277 -7.92 4.92 1.61
C MET A 277 -7.09 4.04 2.55
N VAL A 278 -5.91 3.59 2.09
CA VAL A 278 -5.02 2.75 2.89
C VAL A 278 -4.48 3.52 4.09
N ARG A 279 -4.15 4.82 3.94
CA ARG A 279 -3.82 5.69 5.07
C ARG A 279 -4.96 5.72 6.08
N GLU A 280 -6.19 5.93 5.61
CA GLU A 280 -7.37 6.03 6.49
C GLU A 280 -7.53 4.77 7.33
N PHE A 281 -7.37 3.58 6.75
CA PHE A 281 -7.47 2.32 7.50
C PHE A 281 -6.28 2.06 8.43
N HIS A 282 -5.13 2.71 8.20
CA HIS A 282 -3.99 2.63 9.11
C HIS A 282 -3.92 3.77 10.14
N LYS A 283 -4.69 4.85 10.01
CA LYS A 283 -4.63 6.02 10.92
C LYS A 283 -4.92 5.68 12.38
N VAL A 284 -5.60 4.55 12.62
CA VAL A 284 -5.85 3.99 13.95
C VAL A 284 -4.55 3.82 14.75
N ILE A 285 -3.41 3.57 14.09
CA ILE A 285 -2.10 3.45 14.73
C ILE A 285 -1.72 4.78 15.41
N GLY A 286 -1.82 5.89 14.69
CA GLY A 286 -1.56 7.24 15.19
C GLY A 286 -2.56 7.67 16.27
N ILE A 287 -3.86 7.43 16.05
CA ILE A 287 -4.93 7.77 17.01
C ILE A 287 -4.68 7.11 18.37
N GLU A 288 -4.43 5.80 18.37
CA GLU A 288 -4.13 5.07 19.60
C GLU A 288 -2.83 5.55 20.22
N THR A 289 -1.80 5.83 19.41
CA THR A 289 -0.52 6.35 19.90
C THR A 289 -0.70 7.68 20.63
N ARG A 290 -1.46 8.63 20.07
CA ARG A 290 -1.74 9.92 20.72
C ARG A 290 -2.46 9.73 22.04
N LYS A 291 -3.52 8.92 22.05
CA LYS A 291 -4.29 8.62 23.25
C LYS A 291 -3.39 8.02 24.33
N GLN A 292 -2.61 7.01 23.99
CA GLN A 292 -1.74 6.30 24.92
C GLN A 292 -0.57 7.17 25.40
N ALA A 293 -0.04 8.07 24.57
CA ALA A 293 0.97 9.06 24.95
C ALA A 293 0.41 10.06 25.98
N LEU A 294 -0.81 10.57 25.74
CA LEU A 294 -1.50 11.46 26.65
C LEU A 294 -1.74 10.79 28.01
N GLU A 295 -2.15 9.52 28.01
CA GLU A 295 -2.35 8.74 29.24
C GLU A 295 -1.04 8.48 30.02
N LYS A 296 0.08 8.24 29.32
CA LYS A 296 1.36 7.85 29.95
C LYS A 296 2.17 9.03 30.46
N TRP A 297 2.21 10.13 29.72
CA TRP A 297 3.05 11.28 30.08
C TRP A 297 2.38 12.64 29.87
N GLY A 298 1.05 12.68 29.64
CA GLY A 298 0.29 13.92 29.60
C GLY A 298 0.51 14.75 28.34
N GLY A 299 1.07 14.19 27.27
CA GLY A 299 1.40 14.94 26.07
C GLY A 299 1.48 14.09 24.81
N LYS A 300 2.19 14.63 23.80
CA LYS A 300 2.49 13.94 22.54
C LYS A 300 3.94 13.44 22.54
N PRO A 301 4.30 12.49 21.65
CA PRO A 301 5.69 12.14 21.40
C PRO A 301 6.47 13.33 20.84
N ASP A 302 7.78 13.38 21.06
CA ASP A 302 8.65 14.35 20.39
C ASP A 302 9.01 13.87 18.97
N ILE A 303 9.17 12.55 18.82
CA ILE A 303 9.64 11.92 17.58
C ILE A 303 8.86 10.63 17.31
N LEU A 304 8.42 10.48 16.06
CA LEU A 304 7.84 9.24 15.52
C LEU A 304 8.82 8.62 14.51
N VAL A 305 9.09 7.33 14.65
CA VAL A 305 10.00 6.58 13.77
C VAL A 305 9.30 5.36 13.19
N ALA A 306 9.39 5.16 11.87
CA ALA A 306 8.79 4.01 11.20
C ALA A 306 9.58 3.60 9.95
N CYS A 307 9.59 2.31 9.62
CA CYS A 307 10.20 1.83 8.38
C CYS A 307 9.34 2.18 7.15
N VAL A 308 9.97 2.44 6.01
CA VAL A 308 9.29 2.87 4.77
C VAL A 308 9.72 1.96 3.62
N GLY A 309 8.81 1.07 3.22
CA GLY A 309 8.79 0.43 1.90
C GLY A 309 7.77 1.17 1.03
N GLY A 310 6.58 0.61 0.84
CA GLY A 310 5.44 1.37 0.30
C GLY A 310 4.93 2.48 1.24
N GLY A 311 5.15 2.35 2.56
CA GLY A 311 4.96 3.41 3.56
C GLY A 311 3.72 3.31 4.47
N SER A 312 2.87 2.29 4.32
CA SER A 312 1.57 2.24 5.00
C SER A 312 1.61 2.28 6.53
N ASN A 313 2.57 1.59 7.15
CA ASN A 313 2.75 1.65 8.62
C ASN A 313 3.20 3.03 9.10
N ALA A 314 4.09 3.67 8.34
CA ALA A 314 4.64 4.98 8.67
C ALA A 314 3.55 6.03 8.54
N MET A 315 2.83 6.06 7.42
CA MET A 315 1.71 6.99 7.24
C MET A 315 0.61 6.77 8.29
N GLY A 316 0.30 5.52 8.65
CA GLY A 316 -0.64 5.22 9.73
C GLY A 316 -0.24 5.78 11.09
N LEU A 317 1.06 5.73 11.42
CA LEU A 317 1.59 6.33 12.65
C LEU A 317 1.63 7.87 12.56
N PHE A 318 2.01 8.42 11.40
CA PHE A 318 2.24 9.85 11.21
C PHE A 318 0.96 10.67 11.06
N GLU A 319 -0.10 10.11 10.48
CA GLU A 319 -1.24 10.90 10.00
C GLU A 319 -1.87 11.76 11.11
N ASP A 320 -2.03 11.19 12.31
CA ASP A 320 -2.63 11.90 13.42
C ASP A 320 -1.74 13.06 13.92
N PHE A 321 -0.43 13.01 13.69
CA PHE A 321 0.57 14.00 14.12
C PHE A 321 1.09 14.91 12.99
N VAL A 322 0.60 14.73 11.77
CA VAL A 322 1.10 15.48 10.61
C VAL A 322 0.93 16.99 10.75
N ARG A 323 -0.05 17.44 11.56
CA ARG A 323 -0.29 18.87 11.85
C ARG A 323 0.50 19.40 13.07
N ASP A 324 1.05 18.51 13.89
CA ASP A 324 1.89 18.89 15.03
C ASP A 324 3.32 19.19 14.57
N LYS A 325 3.60 20.45 14.20
CA LYS A 325 4.89 20.88 13.59
C LYS A 325 6.11 20.63 14.47
N ASP A 326 5.92 20.55 15.78
CA ASP A 326 6.92 20.23 16.80
C ASP A 326 7.20 18.72 16.96
N VAL A 327 6.35 17.84 16.39
CA VAL A 327 6.59 16.39 16.37
C VAL A 327 7.36 16.02 15.11
N ARG A 328 8.57 15.48 15.28
CA ARG A 328 9.40 15.02 14.16
C ARG A 328 8.87 13.69 13.62
N LEU A 329 8.76 13.58 12.30
CA LEU A 329 8.29 12.39 11.60
C LEU A 329 9.45 11.80 10.81
N ILE A 330 9.88 10.59 11.17
CA ILE A 330 11.08 9.96 10.63
C ILE A 330 10.73 8.65 9.94
N GLY A 331 10.87 8.62 8.61
CA GLY A 331 10.81 7.40 7.80
C GLY A 331 12.20 6.78 7.61
N VAL A 332 12.29 5.45 7.70
CA VAL A 332 13.55 4.73 7.51
C VAL A 332 13.46 3.72 6.37
N GLU A 333 14.21 3.95 5.30
CA GLU A 333 14.29 3.13 4.10
C GLU A 333 15.42 2.09 4.18
N ALA A 334 15.37 1.07 3.32
CA ALA A 334 16.43 0.08 3.21
C ALA A 334 17.57 0.55 2.29
N ALA A 335 18.76 0.72 2.85
CA ALA A 335 19.99 0.99 2.10
C ALA A 335 20.61 -0.30 1.51
N GLY A 336 20.02 -1.48 1.75
CA GLY A 336 20.52 -2.76 1.23
C GLY A 336 21.99 -2.99 1.59
N LEU A 337 22.83 -3.21 0.57
CA LEU A 337 24.28 -3.39 0.73
C LEU A 337 25.06 -2.05 0.81
N GLY A 338 24.36 -0.93 0.99
CA GLY A 338 24.89 0.42 1.01
C GLY A 338 24.41 1.24 -0.18
N LEU A 339 24.24 2.55 0.03
CA LEU A 339 23.69 3.46 -0.98
C LEU A 339 24.52 3.58 -2.25
N ASP A 340 25.84 3.40 -2.17
CA ASP A 340 26.75 3.51 -3.32
C ASP A 340 26.97 2.17 -4.04
N SER A 341 26.38 1.08 -3.52
CA SER A 341 26.50 -0.27 -4.12
C SER A 341 25.59 -0.47 -5.34
N GLY A 342 24.62 0.42 -5.55
CA GLY A 342 23.51 0.21 -6.49
C GLY A 342 22.51 -0.86 -6.07
N LYS A 343 22.69 -1.50 -4.91
CA LYS A 343 21.80 -2.54 -4.35
C LYS A 343 21.15 -2.04 -3.07
N HIS A 344 20.09 -1.26 -3.23
CA HIS A 344 19.31 -0.69 -2.14
C HIS A 344 17.84 -0.50 -2.54
N ALA A 345 16.97 -0.19 -1.57
CA ALA A 345 15.59 0.23 -1.78
C ALA A 345 15.30 1.61 -1.14
N ALA A 346 16.33 2.48 -1.10
CA ALA A 346 16.26 3.83 -0.52
C ALA A 346 15.66 4.85 -1.50
N THR A 347 14.38 4.67 -1.82
CA THR A 347 13.65 5.37 -2.88
C THR A 347 13.60 6.90 -2.70
N LEU A 348 13.26 7.39 -1.52
CA LEU A 348 13.21 8.81 -1.21
C LEU A 348 14.60 9.42 -1.09
N THR A 349 15.62 8.61 -0.78
CA THR A 349 17.01 9.05 -0.64
C THR A 349 17.71 9.21 -2.00
N LYS A 350 17.57 8.23 -2.90
CA LYS A 350 18.33 8.14 -4.17
C LYS A 350 17.46 8.16 -5.43
N GLY A 351 16.15 8.04 -5.29
CA GLY A 351 15.24 7.99 -6.43
C GLY A 351 14.90 9.35 -7.01
N GLU A 352 14.18 9.29 -8.12
CA GLU A 352 13.70 10.44 -8.87
C GLU A 352 12.19 10.40 -9.04
N VAL A 353 11.60 11.53 -9.44
CA VAL A 353 10.15 11.60 -9.66
C VAL A 353 9.80 10.89 -10.97
N GLY A 354 8.84 9.99 -10.92
CA GLY A 354 8.28 9.35 -12.10
C GLY A 354 6.95 8.66 -11.78
N VAL A 355 6.49 7.80 -12.69
CA VAL A 355 5.20 7.11 -12.58
C VAL A 355 5.42 5.61 -12.51
N LEU A 356 4.96 4.99 -11.42
CA LEU A 356 5.03 3.54 -11.23
C LEU A 356 3.74 3.05 -10.57
N HIS A 357 3.23 1.92 -11.07
CA HIS A 357 2.04 1.23 -10.54
C HIS A 357 0.82 2.14 -10.31
N GLY A 358 0.61 3.13 -11.19
CA GLY A 358 -0.61 3.95 -11.18
C GLY A 358 -0.52 5.30 -10.49
N ALA A 359 0.61 5.67 -9.89
CA ALA A 359 0.79 6.98 -9.28
C ALA A 359 2.15 7.62 -9.60
N MET A 360 2.17 8.96 -9.61
CA MET A 360 3.40 9.74 -9.63
C MET A 360 4.01 9.81 -8.23
N SER A 361 5.27 9.43 -8.07
CA SER A 361 5.98 9.41 -6.78
C SER A 361 7.50 9.46 -7.00
N TYR A 362 8.29 9.44 -5.94
CA TYR A 362 9.70 9.04 -6.05
C TYR A 362 9.78 7.54 -6.36
N LEU A 363 10.73 7.17 -7.24
CA LEU A 363 11.08 5.79 -7.54
C LEU A 363 12.54 5.66 -7.98
N LEU A 364 13.10 4.45 -7.89
CA LEU A 364 14.41 4.11 -8.42
C LEU A 364 14.30 3.82 -9.92
N GLN A 365 14.91 4.67 -10.74
CA GLN A 365 14.95 4.53 -12.20
C GLN A 365 16.29 5.02 -12.77
N ASP A 366 16.65 4.55 -13.95
CA ASP A 366 17.81 5.03 -14.70
C ASP A 366 17.47 6.26 -15.57
N GLU A 367 18.45 6.75 -16.33
CA GLU A 367 18.33 7.94 -17.19
C GLU A 367 17.28 7.76 -18.31
N ASP A 368 16.97 6.51 -18.68
CA ASP A 368 15.94 6.16 -19.68
C ASP A 368 14.56 5.93 -19.05
N GLY A 369 14.43 6.12 -17.72
CA GLY A 369 13.21 5.90 -16.97
C GLY A 369 12.87 4.42 -16.76
N GLN A 370 13.83 3.51 -16.95
CA GLN A 370 13.63 2.10 -16.61
C GLN A 370 13.78 1.89 -15.12
N ILE A 371 12.89 1.07 -14.55
CA ILE A 371 12.87 0.80 -13.11
C ILE A 371 14.11 0.01 -12.71
N ILE A 372 14.91 0.59 -11.81
CA ILE A 372 16.04 -0.09 -11.19
C ILE A 372 15.51 -1.08 -10.15
N GLU A 373 16.09 -2.28 -10.15
CA GLU A 373 15.71 -3.34 -9.22
C GLU A 373 16.11 -2.95 -7.79
N PRO A 374 15.18 -2.96 -6.83
CA PRO A 374 15.51 -2.69 -5.45
C PRO A 374 16.29 -3.88 -4.85
N HIS A 375 16.95 -3.61 -3.72
CA HIS A 375 17.50 -4.67 -2.90
C HIS A 375 17.36 -4.35 -1.41
N SER A 376 16.85 -5.32 -0.65
CA SER A 376 16.94 -5.35 0.80
C SER A 376 16.90 -6.80 1.29
N ILE A 377 17.53 -7.05 2.44
CA ILE A 377 17.31 -8.29 3.18
C ILE A 377 15.85 -8.44 3.64
N SER A 378 15.13 -7.33 3.79
CA SER A 378 13.73 -7.29 4.18
C SER A 378 12.82 -7.20 2.95
N ALA A 379 12.16 -8.31 2.61
CA ALA A 379 11.23 -8.37 1.47
C ALA A 379 10.06 -7.38 1.56
N GLY A 380 9.72 -6.86 2.74
CA GLY A 380 8.67 -5.84 2.91
C GLY A 380 9.13 -4.41 2.58
N LEU A 381 10.45 -4.18 2.52
CA LEU A 381 11.06 -2.90 2.12
C LEU A 381 11.67 -2.96 0.70
N ASP A 382 11.75 -4.15 0.11
CA ASP A 382 12.31 -4.41 -1.22
C ASP A 382 11.36 -3.96 -2.35
N TYR A 383 11.16 -2.65 -2.48
CA TYR A 383 10.24 -2.03 -3.44
C TYR A 383 10.88 -0.77 -4.03
N PRO A 384 10.88 -0.56 -5.37
CA PRO A 384 11.60 0.56 -5.98
C PRO A 384 10.80 1.87 -5.95
N GLY A 385 9.55 1.85 -5.50
CA GLY A 385 8.71 3.04 -5.37
C GLY A 385 8.43 3.39 -3.90
N VAL A 386 7.59 4.39 -3.70
CA VAL A 386 7.07 4.77 -2.37
C VAL A 386 5.70 5.42 -2.52
N GLY A 387 4.88 5.41 -1.46
CA GLY A 387 3.59 6.09 -1.48
C GLY A 387 3.70 7.59 -1.79
N PRO A 388 2.81 8.16 -2.64
CA PRO A 388 2.90 9.55 -3.08
C PRO A 388 2.81 10.58 -1.95
N GLU A 389 2.10 10.25 -0.87
CA GLU A 389 2.00 11.15 0.28
C GLU A 389 3.32 11.24 1.07
N HIS A 390 4.16 10.19 1.07
CA HIS A 390 5.51 10.28 1.62
C HIS A 390 6.40 11.21 0.79
N SER A 391 6.32 11.10 -0.54
CA SER A 391 7.00 12.00 -1.49
C SER A 391 6.62 13.46 -1.27
N PHE A 392 5.32 13.72 -1.04
CA PHE A 392 4.81 15.04 -0.70
C PHE A 392 5.34 15.54 0.65
N LEU A 393 5.30 14.72 1.70
CA LEU A 393 5.82 15.09 3.02
C LEU A 393 7.33 15.35 3.01
N LYS A 394 8.09 14.64 2.17
CA LYS A 394 9.51 14.89 1.94
C LYS A 394 9.73 16.28 1.31
N GLU A 395 9.04 16.57 0.21
CA GLU A 395 9.26 17.84 -0.52
C GLU A 395 8.86 19.07 0.28
N MET A 396 7.82 18.96 1.11
CA MET A 396 7.45 20.04 2.02
C MET A 396 8.33 20.15 3.27
N GLY A 397 9.28 19.23 3.47
CA GLY A 397 10.10 19.17 4.67
C GLY A 397 9.33 18.83 5.95
N ARG A 398 8.14 18.23 5.84
CA ARG A 398 7.34 17.84 7.00
C ARG A 398 7.81 16.53 7.63
N ALA A 399 8.33 15.61 6.82
CA ALA A 399 8.91 14.35 7.27
C ALA A 399 10.37 14.21 6.79
N GLU A 400 11.19 13.64 7.66
CA GLU A 400 12.60 13.32 7.42
C GLU A 400 12.70 11.85 6.98
N TYR A 401 13.55 11.55 5.99
CA TYR A 401 13.76 10.20 5.52
C TYR A 401 15.24 9.85 5.56
N HIS A 402 15.54 8.73 6.21
CA HIS A 402 16.89 8.20 6.36
C HIS A 402 16.92 6.76 5.87
N SER A 403 18.11 6.18 5.82
CA SER A 403 18.29 4.81 5.39
C SER A 403 19.31 4.06 6.24
N VAL A 404 19.13 2.75 6.31
CA VAL A 404 20.00 1.83 7.05
C VAL A 404 20.27 0.58 6.23
N THR A 405 21.47 0.05 6.35
CA THR A 405 21.93 -1.13 5.62
C THR A 405 21.36 -2.42 6.20
N ASP A 406 21.45 -3.49 5.43
CA ASP A 406 21.03 -4.83 5.85
C ASP A 406 21.79 -5.31 7.09
N GLU A 407 23.09 -4.99 7.20
CA GLU A 407 23.93 -5.31 8.36
C GLU A 407 23.45 -4.56 9.62
N GLU A 408 23.19 -3.26 9.51
CA GLU A 408 22.64 -2.45 10.59
C GLU A 408 21.28 -2.99 11.06
N ALA A 409 20.40 -3.38 10.12
CA ALA A 409 19.10 -3.96 10.42
C ALA A 409 19.21 -5.32 11.12
N LEU A 410 20.14 -6.19 10.70
CA LEU A 410 20.38 -7.48 11.35
C LEU A 410 20.90 -7.32 12.79
N GLU A 411 21.80 -6.36 13.02
CA GLU A 411 22.28 -6.06 14.37
C GLU A 411 21.17 -5.51 15.26
N ALA A 412 20.29 -4.66 14.71
CA ALA A 412 19.11 -4.16 15.41
C ALA A 412 18.08 -5.25 15.73
N PHE A 413 17.86 -6.19 14.80
CA PHE A 413 17.02 -7.38 15.01
C PHE A 413 17.51 -8.18 16.23
N LYS A 414 18.82 -8.43 16.29
CA LYS A 414 19.48 -9.11 17.41
C LYS A 414 19.40 -8.29 18.70
N ARG A 415 19.61 -6.98 18.63
CA ARG A 415 19.58 -6.06 19.78
C ARG A 415 18.21 -6.08 20.45
N LEU A 416 17.13 -5.83 19.71
CA LEU A 416 15.80 -5.80 20.31
C LEU A 416 15.42 -7.17 20.90
N SER A 417 15.77 -8.26 20.21
CA SER A 417 15.55 -9.62 20.70
C SER A 417 16.25 -9.88 22.03
N ARG A 418 17.50 -9.42 22.20
CA ARG A 418 18.29 -9.62 23.43
C ARG A 418 17.92 -8.66 24.55
N LEU A 419 17.56 -7.43 24.21
CA LEU A 419 17.25 -6.42 25.21
C LEU A 419 15.81 -6.55 25.72
N GLU A 420 14.84 -6.76 24.85
CA GLU A 420 13.41 -6.71 25.23
C GLU A 420 12.68 -8.05 25.08
N GLY A 421 13.35 -9.10 24.58
CA GLY A 421 12.68 -10.37 24.32
C GLY A 421 11.62 -10.28 23.20
N ILE A 422 11.70 -9.24 22.36
CA ILE A 422 10.81 -9.02 21.22
C ILE A 422 11.61 -9.32 19.97
N ILE A 423 11.16 -10.30 19.18
CA ILE A 423 11.75 -10.60 17.87
C ILE A 423 11.03 -9.74 16.81
N PRO A 424 11.60 -8.61 16.36
CA PRO A 424 10.95 -7.72 15.41
C PRO A 424 10.99 -8.30 14.00
N ALA A 425 10.07 -7.89 13.13
CA ALA A 425 10.25 -8.08 11.70
C ALA A 425 11.53 -7.38 11.21
N LEU A 426 12.18 -7.90 10.16
CA LEU A 426 13.36 -7.23 9.57
C LEU A 426 13.02 -5.82 9.07
N GLU A 427 11.78 -5.58 8.63
CA GLU A 427 11.25 -4.25 8.29
C GLU A 427 11.35 -3.32 9.50
N THR A 428 10.77 -3.71 10.64
CA THR A 428 10.83 -2.97 11.92
C THR A 428 12.28 -2.76 12.38
N SER A 429 13.14 -3.75 12.12
CA SER A 429 14.55 -3.69 12.53
C SER A 429 15.29 -2.55 11.84
N HIS A 430 14.88 -2.11 10.65
CA HIS A 430 15.44 -0.92 10.02
C HIS A 430 15.16 0.34 10.84
N ALA A 431 13.93 0.52 11.32
CA ALA A 431 13.58 1.64 12.18
C ALA A 431 14.37 1.60 13.50
N ILE A 432 14.57 0.41 14.09
CA ILE A 432 15.36 0.23 15.32
C ILE A 432 16.84 0.54 15.07
N ALA A 433 17.38 0.13 13.92
CA ALA A 433 18.77 0.37 13.57
C ALA A 433 19.09 1.86 13.48
N TYR A 434 18.16 2.66 12.97
CA TYR A 434 18.34 4.10 12.88
C TYR A 434 18.47 4.78 14.25
N LEU A 435 17.98 4.17 15.34
CA LEU A 435 18.13 4.71 16.68
C LEU A 435 19.60 4.86 17.10
N GLU A 436 20.53 4.05 16.56
CA GLU A 436 21.99 4.23 16.77
C GLU A 436 22.49 5.60 16.30
N LYS A 437 21.91 6.12 15.22
CA LYS A 437 22.27 7.43 14.65
C LYS A 437 21.49 8.55 15.34
N LEU A 438 20.23 8.29 15.69
CA LEU A 438 19.31 9.27 16.23
C LEU A 438 19.53 9.55 17.73
N CYS A 439 19.52 8.52 18.58
CA CYS A 439 19.50 8.68 20.03
C CYS A 439 20.68 9.49 20.60
N PRO A 440 21.93 9.37 20.09
CA PRO A 440 23.04 10.19 20.58
C PRO A 440 22.84 11.69 20.41
N THR A 441 22.01 12.12 19.45
CA THR A 441 21.75 13.54 19.16
C THR A 441 20.59 14.12 19.96
N LEU A 442 19.89 13.31 20.76
CA LEU A 442 18.65 13.74 21.42
C LEU A 442 18.92 14.30 22.83
N PRO A 443 18.18 15.34 23.24
CA PRO A 443 18.14 15.79 24.62
C PRO A 443 17.70 14.69 25.60
N ASN A 444 17.99 14.89 26.89
CA ASN A 444 17.48 14.02 27.93
C ASN A 444 15.95 14.06 27.99
N GLY A 445 15.30 12.91 28.17
CA GLY A 445 13.85 12.80 28.36
C GLY A 445 13.01 12.92 27.08
N THR A 446 13.63 13.05 25.90
CA THR A 446 12.92 13.05 24.61
C THR A 446 12.13 11.75 24.42
N LYS A 447 10.82 11.85 24.15
CA LYS A 447 9.91 10.72 23.94
C LYS A 447 9.94 10.28 22.49
N VAL A 448 10.59 9.16 22.22
CA VAL A 448 10.67 8.55 20.89
C VAL A 448 9.66 7.41 20.81
N VAL A 449 8.71 7.48 19.88
CA VAL A 449 7.80 6.37 19.57
C VAL A 449 8.21 5.74 18.25
N LEU A 450 8.48 4.44 18.27
CA LEU A 450 8.80 3.66 17.09
C LEU A 450 7.66 2.69 16.76
N ASN A 451 7.28 2.63 15.48
CA ASN A 451 6.28 1.66 15.02
C ASN A 451 6.89 0.26 14.92
N CYS A 452 6.54 -0.63 15.86
CA CYS A 452 6.89 -2.05 15.78
C CYS A 452 5.93 -2.73 14.80
N SER A 453 6.14 -2.48 13.51
CA SER A 453 5.16 -2.71 12.43
C SER A 453 4.72 -4.17 12.22
N GLY A 454 5.48 -5.12 12.75
CA GLY A 454 5.25 -6.56 12.62
C GLY A 454 6.28 -7.40 13.38
N ARG A 455 5.92 -8.66 13.64
CA ARG A 455 6.77 -9.65 14.33
C ARG A 455 7.68 -10.42 13.38
N GLY A 456 8.82 -10.85 13.90
CA GLY A 456 9.92 -11.44 13.13
C GLY A 456 9.87 -12.96 12.92
N ASP A 457 8.78 -13.65 13.29
CA ASP A 457 8.68 -15.10 13.11
C ASP A 457 8.96 -15.53 11.66
N LYS A 458 8.48 -14.74 10.69
CA LYS A 458 8.71 -14.98 9.25
C LYS A 458 10.17 -14.83 8.84
N ASP A 459 10.94 -14.05 9.59
CA ASP A 459 12.30 -13.67 9.22
C ASP A 459 13.36 -14.56 9.89
N VAL A 460 12.98 -15.43 10.84
CA VAL A 460 13.92 -16.30 11.55
C VAL A 460 14.73 -17.18 10.58
N GLN A 461 14.10 -17.75 9.55
CA GLN A 461 14.80 -18.56 8.55
C GLN A 461 15.84 -17.75 7.76
N THR A 462 15.53 -16.49 7.46
CA THR A 462 16.49 -15.57 6.82
C THR A 462 17.60 -15.23 7.80
N ALA A 463 17.26 -14.84 9.03
CA ALA A 463 18.21 -14.43 10.06
C ALA A 463 19.24 -15.53 10.39
N ILE A 464 18.83 -16.82 10.43
CA ILE A 464 19.74 -17.97 10.64
C ILE A 464 20.89 -18.00 9.64
N LYS A 465 20.68 -17.54 8.40
CA LYS A 465 21.72 -17.56 7.36
C LYS A 465 22.79 -16.50 7.58
N TYR A 466 22.47 -15.41 8.27
CA TYR A 466 23.33 -14.23 8.41
C TYR A 466 23.86 -14.02 9.82
N LEU A 467 23.11 -14.41 10.86
CA LEU A 467 23.51 -14.23 12.24
C LEU A 467 24.29 -15.44 12.76
N LYS A 468 25.50 -15.18 13.27
CA LYS A 468 26.22 -16.11 14.16
C LYS A 468 25.94 -15.68 15.60
N LEU A 469 25.11 -16.44 16.32
CA LEU A 469 24.61 -16.08 17.65
C LEU A 469 25.56 -16.47 18.79
#